data_AF-A0A8S4QI47-F1
#
_entry.id   AF-A0A8S4QI47-F1
#
_cell.length_a   1.000
_cell.length_b   1.000
_cell.length_c   1.000
_cell.angle_alpha   90.00
_cell.angle_beta   90.00
_cell.angle_gamma   90.00
#
_symmetry.space_group_name_H-M   'P 1'
#
loop_
_entity.id
_entity.type
_entity.pdbx_description
1 polymer ?
#
loop_
_entity_poly.entity_id
_entity_poly.type
_entity_poly.pdbx_seq_one_letter_code
_entity_poly.pdbx_strand_id
1 'polypeptide(L)'
;KSAENCTENKTVKTKKRGTYRKRGSLPARMKKFKFVKLFCETCQIKFTSKIESDKHRETVHKEPWSFMCEVCGKMFVHRGSHYAHLRGHLPPTHACGDCDYRTPNKYDLAKHLLIHAGKTVDWVH
;
A
#
# COMPACT_ATOMS: atom_id res chain seq x y z
N LYS A 1 -50.65 -48.77 -8.73
CA LYS A 1 -50.36 -47.35 -9.03
C LYS A 1 -48.95 -47.35 -9.63
N SER A 2 -48.74 -47.80 -10.88
CA SER A 2 -49.32 -47.28 -12.13
C SER A 2 -48.94 -45.80 -12.29
N ALA A 3 -48.33 -45.33 -13.36
CA ALA A 3 -47.96 -45.94 -14.62
C ALA A 3 -47.02 -44.97 -15.37
N GLU A 4 -46.50 -45.47 -16.49
CA GLU A 4 -46.27 -44.68 -17.72
C GLU A 4 -45.06 -43.75 -17.79
N ASN A 5 -43.99 -44.34 -18.33
CA ASN A 5 -43.14 -43.73 -19.33
C ASN A 5 -44.00 -43.31 -20.55
N CYS A 6 -43.85 -42.08 -21.06
CA CYS A 6 -44.36 -41.69 -22.37
C CYS A 6 -43.61 -40.48 -22.94
N THR A 7 -42.69 -40.80 -23.85
CA THR A 7 -42.49 -40.23 -25.20
C THR A 7 -42.91 -38.80 -25.57
N GLU A 8 -42.08 -38.26 -26.48
CA GLU A 8 -42.42 -37.45 -27.66
C GLU A 8 -42.28 -35.92 -27.66
N ASN A 9 -41.20 -35.51 -28.34
CA ASN A 9 -41.18 -34.71 -29.57
C ASN A 9 -41.81 -33.32 -29.64
N LYS A 10 -40.90 -32.37 -29.91
CA LYS A 10 -40.95 -31.27 -30.88
C LYS A 10 -42.12 -30.29 -30.81
N THR A 11 -41.80 -29.01 -30.54
CA THR A 11 -42.19 -27.93 -31.45
C THR A 11 -41.11 -26.85 -31.50
N VAL A 12 -40.52 -26.65 -32.69
CA VAL A 12 -39.68 -25.49 -33.00
C VAL A 12 -40.59 -24.27 -33.06
N LYS A 13 -40.47 -23.35 -32.08
CA LYS A 13 -41.17 -22.06 -32.11
C LYS A 13 -40.20 -20.97 -32.57
N THR A 14 -40.28 -20.65 -33.85
CA THR A 14 -39.65 -19.47 -34.47
C THR A 14 -40.16 -18.19 -33.79
N LYS A 15 -39.30 -17.50 -33.04
CA LYS A 15 -39.63 -16.16 -32.49
C LYS A 15 -39.32 -15.10 -33.56
N LYS A 16 -40.37 -14.40 -34.01
CA LYS A 16 -40.29 -13.29 -34.96
C LYS A 16 -39.39 -12.17 -34.40
N ARG A 17 -38.45 -11.67 -35.22
CA ARG A 17 -37.62 -10.50 -34.88
C ARG A 17 -38.51 -9.26 -34.74
N GLY A 18 -38.64 -8.74 -33.52
CA GLY A 18 -39.31 -7.48 -33.25
C GLY A 18 -38.56 -6.29 -33.85
N THR A 19 -39.29 -5.27 -34.28
CA THR A 19 -38.77 -4.02 -34.85
C THR A 19 -37.85 -3.29 -33.87
N TYR A 20 -36.68 -2.88 -34.35
CA TYR A 20 -35.72 -2.07 -33.61
C TYR A 20 -36.37 -0.77 -33.10
N ARG A 21 -36.54 -0.64 -31.78
CA ARG A 21 -36.87 0.64 -31.14
C ARG A 21 -35.57 1.42 -30.95
N LYS A 22 -35.47 2.60 -31.58
CA LYS A 22 -34.36 3.55 -31.31
C LYS A 22 -34.29 3.79 -29.81
N ARG A 23 -33.18 3.36 -29.20
CA ARG A 23 -32.84 3.67 -27.81
C ARG A 23 -32.58 5.18 -27.79
N GLY A 24 -33.26 5.90 -26.89
CA GLY A 24 -33.08 7.34 -26.71
C GLY A 24 -31.60 7.70 -26.53
N SER A 25 -31.26 8.93 -26.94
CA SER A 25 -29.93 9.53 -26.80
C SER A 25 -29.33 9.26 -25.42
N LEU A 26 -28.17 8.61 -25.37
CA LEU A 26 -27.36 8.49 -24.17
C LEU A 26 -27.07 9.91 -23.64
N PRO A 27 -27.17 10.16 -22.32
CA PRO A 27 -26.83 11.46 -21.76
C PRO A 27 -25.41 11.86 -22.18
N ALA A 28 -25.27 13.08 -22.66
CA ALA A 28 -23.98 13.65 -23.00
C ALA A 28 -23.05 13.61 -21.77
N ARG A 29 -21.85 13.07 -21.98
CA ARG A 29 -20.69 13.10 -21.09
C ARG A 29 -20.80 12.20 -19.85
N MET A 30 -20.45 10.91 -20.01
CA MET A 30 -19.78 10.19 -18.92
C MET A 30 -18.55 11.03 -18.53
N LYS A 31 -18.64 11.71 -17.38
CA LYS A 31 -17.52 12.49 -16.84
C LYS A 31 -16.34 11.52 -16.73
N LYS A 32 -15.20 11.86 -17.35
CA LYS A 32 -13.94 11.12 -17.20
C LYS A 32 -13.77 10.81 -15.71
N PHE A 33 -13.84 9.53 -15.34
CA PHE A 33 -13.53 9.12 -13.97
C PHE A 33 -12.05 9.45 -13.76
N LYS A 34 -11.81 10.60 -13.12
CA LYS A 34 -10.46 11.03 -12.76
C LYS A 34 -10.05 10.10 -11.63
N PHE A 35 -9.23 9.10 -11.93
CA PHE A 35 -8.67 8.21 -10.91
C PHE A 35 -8.05 9.07 -9.83
N VAL A 36 -8.67 9.03 -8.65
CA VAL A 36 -8.20 9.77 -7.50
C VAL A 36 -7.05 8.97 -6.92
N LYS A 37 -5.84 9.52 -7.05
CA LYS A 37 -4.65 8.91 -6.50
C LYS A 37 -4.68 9.09 -4.99
N LEU A 38 -4.88 7.98 -4.28
CA LEU A 38 -4.92 7.92 -2.81
C LEU A 38 -3.60 7.46 -2.22
N PHE A 39 -2.51 7.49 -3.00
CA PHE A 39 -1.19 7.12 -2.54
C PHE A 39 -0.13 8.09 -3.04
N CYS A 40 0.92 8.25 -2.26
CA CYS A 40 2.08 9.06 -2.60
C CYS A 40 2.98 8.28 -3.58
N GLU A 41 3.33 8.80 -4.75
CA GLU A 41 4.27 8.10 -5.66
C GLU A 41 5.71 8.14 -5.14
N THR A 42 6.08 9.24 -4.49
CA THR A 42 7.43 9.50 -3.99
C THR A 42 7.80 8.62 -2.80
N CYS A 43 6.81 8.27 -1.97
CA CYS A 43 6.99 7.63 -0.67
C CYS A 43 6.05 6.42 -0.46
N GLN A 44 5.19 6.11 -1.42
CA GLN A 44 4.31 4.93 -1.48
C GLN A 44 3.33 4.77 -0.29
N ILE A 45 3.15 5.82 0.52
CA ILE A 45 2.17 5.85 1.61
C ILE A 45 0.75 5.90 1.02
N LYS A 46 -0.14 5.06 1.56
CA LYS A 46 -1.56 4.99 1.19
C LYS A 46 -2.41 5.81 2.16
N PHE A 47 -3.44 6.47 1.64
CA PHE A 47 -4.36 7.33 2.37
C PHE A 47 -5.80 6.87 2.16
N THR A 48 -6.67 7.26 3.09
CA THR A 48 -8.11 6.92 3.01
C THR A 48 -8.88 7.95 2.19
N SER A 49 -8.35 9.17 2.08
CA SER A 49 -8.98 10.26 1.37
C SER A 49 -8.02 11.02 0.45
N LYS A 50 -8.57 11.66 -0.58
CA LYS A 50 -7.82 12.53 -1.48
C LYS A 50 -7.22 13.72 -0.74
N ILE A 51 -7.98 14.29 0.19
CA ILE A 51 -7.59 15.47 0.96
C ILE A 51 -6.34 15.16 1.78
N GLU A 52 -6.29 13.98 2.41
CA GLU A 52 -5.08 13.52 3.11
C GLU A 52 -3.89 13.36 2.15
N SER A 53 -4.09 12.71 1.01
CA SER A 53 -3.02 12.50 0.04
C SER A 53 -2.47 13.80 -0.54
N ASP A 54 -3.35 14.75 -0.87
CA ASP A 54 -2.97 16.06 -1.39
C ASP A 54 -2.29 16.92 -0.31
N LYS A 55 -2.83 16.95 0.92
CA LYS A 55 -2.18 17.62 2.06
C LYS A 55 -0.80 17.04 2.32
N HIS A 56 -0.68 15.71 2.36
CA HIS A 56 0.61 15.05 2.51
C HIS A 56 1.58 15.49 1.42
N ARG A 57 1.17 15.48 0.14
CA ARG A 57 2.04 15.93 -0.95
C ARG A 57 2.47 17.38 -0.78
N GLU A 58 1.57 18.24 -0.30
CA GLU A 58 1.84 19.65 -0.08
C GLU A 58 2.69 19.95 1.18
N THR A 59 2.57 19.16 2.24
CA THR A 59 3.29 19.42 3.49
C THR A 59 4.62 18.66 3.58
N VAL A 60 4.71 17.51 2.91
CA VAL A 60 5.86 16.60 2.99
C VAL A 60 6.80 16.72 1.80
N HIS A 61 6.25 16.92 0.60
CA HIS A 61 7.02 16.92 -0.66
C HIS A 61 7.10 18.30 -1.32
N LYS A 62 6.54 19.34 -0.71
CA LYS A 62 6.78 20.71 -1.13
C LYS A 62 8.07 21.17 -0.47
N GLU A 63 9.08 21.45 -1.28
CA GLU A 63 10.35 21.99 -0.82
C GLU A 63 10.15 23.23 0.06
N PRO A 64 10.99 23.45 1.10
CA PRO A 64 12.30 22.83 1.34
C PRO A 64 12.34 21.71 2.41
N TRP A 65 11.23 21.06 2.74
CA TRP A 65 11.15 20.20 3.95
C TRP A 65 11.46 18.72 3.75
N SER A 66 11.69 18.27 2.51
CA SER A 66 12.07 16.88 2.26
C SER A 66 13.57 16.68 2.51
N PHE A 67 13.90 15.88 3.50
CA PHE A 67 15.28 15.47 3.75
C PHE A 67 15.57 14.23 2.92
N MET A 68 16.31 14.40 1.81
CA MET A 68 16.73 13.29 0.96
C MET A 68 18.07 12.73 1.45
N CYS A 69 18.14 11.41 1.60
CA CYS A 69 19.41 10.73 1.84
C CYS A 69 20.19 10.67 0.52
N GLU A 70 21.36 11.30 0.46
CA GLU A 70 22.21 11.30 -0.74
C GLU A 70 22.82 9.92 -1.05
N VAL A 71 22.89 9.03 -0.06
CA VAL A 71 23.45 7.67 -0.22
C VAL A 71 22.48 6.73 -0.93
N CYS A 72 21.18 6.84 -0.67
CA CYS A 72 20.18 5.90 -1.21
C CYS A 72 18.94 6.55 -1.83
N GLY A 73 18.88 7.88 -1.89
CA GLY A 73 17.77 8.64 -2.47
C GLY A 73 16.47 8.62 -1.66
N LYS A 74 16.44 7.99 -0.47
CA LYS A 74 15.23 7.93 0.36
C LYS A 74 14.84 9.31 0.88
N MET A 75 13.56 9.64 0.80
CA MET A 75 13.02 10.92 1.27
C MET A 75 12.34 10.77 2.62
N PHE A 76 12.62 11.70 3.51
CA PHE A 76 12.07 11.74 4.86
C PHE A 76 11.32 13.05 5.10
N VAL A 77 10.17 12.93 5.76
CA VAL A 77 9.29 14.04 6.14
C VAL A 77 9.85 14.85 7.31
N HIS A 78 10.53 14.15 8.22
CA HIS A 78 11.00 14.72 9.47
C HIS A 78 12.52 14.63 9.53
N ARG A 79 13.14 15.73 9.98
CA ARG A 79 14.59 15.81 10.18
C ARG A 79 15.08 14.68 11.09
N GLY A 80 14.39 14.43 12.20
CA GLY A 80 14.76 13.36 13.14
C GLY A 80 14.81 11.98 12.49
N SER A 81 13.81 11.65 11.66
CA SER A 81 13.77 10.39 10.91
C SER A 81 14.90 10.28 9.88
N HIS A 82 15.21 11.38 9.18
CA HIS A 82 16.35 11.43 8.26
C HIS A 82 17.69 11.18 8.98
N TYR A 83 17.95 11.87 10.09
CA TYR A 83 19.17 11.68 10.86
C TYR A 83 19.27 10.27 11.47
N ALA A 84 18.16 9.72 11.94
CA ALA A 84 18.13 8.33 12.42
C ALA A 84 18.45 7.34 11.30
N HIS A 85 17.90 7.56 10.10
CA HIS A 85 18.22 6.75 8.93
C HIS A 85 19.70 6.85 8.52
N LEU A 86 20.28 8.06 8.51
CA LEU A 86 21.70 8.26 8.17
C LEU A 86 22.64 7.49 9.10
N ARG A 87 22.28 7.33 10.39
CA ARG A 87 23.05 6.47 11.29
C ARG A 87 23.12 5.01 10.83
N GLY A 88 22.11 4.53 10.11
CA GLY A 88 22.12 3.21 9.49
C GLY A 88 23.13 3.03 8.36
N HIS A 89 23.56 4.12 7.72
CA HIS A 89 24.62 4.08 6.69
C HIS A 89 26.03 4.11 7.30
N LEU A 90 26.16 4.56 8.55
CA LEU A 90 27.43 4.54 9.25
C LEU A 90 27.77 3.12 9.74
N PRO A 91 29.06 2.77 9.84
CA PRO A 91 29.46 1.51 10.44
C PRO A 91 28.92 1.43 11.88
N PRO A 92 28.45 0.26 12.33
CA PRO A 92 27.84 0.12 13.64
C PRO A 92 28.88 0.41 14.73
N THR A 93 28.58 1.41 15.56
CA THR A 93 29.47 1.89 16.64
C THR A 93 29.26 1.17 17.96
N HIS A 94 28.17 0.43 18.10
CA HIS A 94 27.81 -0.27 19.32
C HIS A 94 27.80 -1.77 19.07
N ALA A 95 28.61 -2.51 19.83
CA ALA A 95 28.69 -3.95 19.78
C ALA A 95 28.18 -4.55 21.09
N CYS A 96 27.58 -5.73 21.01
CA CYS A 96 27.33 -6.56 22.18
C CYS A 96 28.66 -7.16 22.67
N GLY A 97 28.81 -7.31 23.99
CA GLY A 97 29.96 -7.98 24.59
C GLY A 97 29.82 -9.51 24.60
N ASP A 98 28.58 -10.01 24.55
CA ASP A 98 28.26 -11.43 24.72
C ASP A 98 28.01 -12.16 23.39
N CYS A 99 27.92 -11.43 22.27
CA CYS A 99 27.75 -12.01 20.93
C CYS A 99 28.21 -11.03 19.81
N ASP A 100 28.16 -11.48 18.56
CA ASP A 100 28.59 -10.70 17.39
C ASP A 100 27.60 -9.61 16.94
N TYR A 101 26.54 -9.34 17.70
CA TYR A 101 25.54 -8.34 17.35
C TYR A 101 26.13 -6.91 17.40
N ARG A 102 25.88 -6.14 16.33
CA ARG A 102 26.36 -4.76 16.20
C ARG A 102 25.26 -3.85 15.65
N THR A 103 25.18 -2.62 16.15
CA THR A 103 24.19 -1.62 15.74
C THR A 103 24.75 -0.20 15.79
N PRO A 104 24.30 0.72 14.93
CA PRO A 104 24.67 2.14 15.00
C PRO A 104 23.89 2.92 16.06
N ASN A 105 22.93 2.32 16.77
CA ASN A 105 22.07 3.00 17.72
C ASN A 105 22.09 2.34 19.11
N LYS A 106 22.40 3.13 20.14
CA LYS A 106 22.46 2.66 21.54
C LYS A 106 21.14 2.08 22.04
N TYR A 107 20.00 2.64 21.60
CA TYR A 107 18.68 2.13 21.98
C TYR A 107 18.45 0.70 21.52
N ASP A 108 18.91 0.37 20.30
CA ASP A 108 18.76 -0.97 19.73
C ASP A 108 19.70 -1.96 20.42
N LEU A 109 20.91 -1.52 20.82
CA LEU A 109 21.79 -2.35 21.65
C LEU A 109 21.15 -2.62 23.02
N ALA A 110 20.60 -1.60 23.69
CA ALA A 110 19.96 -1.77 24.99
C ALA A 110 18.77 -2.76 24.92
N LYS A 111 17.98 -2.70 23.86
CA LYS A 111 16.93 -3.68 23.58
C LYS A 111 17.48 -5.08 23.35
N HIS A 112 18.53 -5.19 22.54
CA HIS A 112 19.19 -6.47 22.29
C HIS A 112 19.72 -7.11 23.58
N LEU A 113 20.30 -6.33 24.49
CA LEU A 113 20.79 -6.84 25.79
C LEU A 113 19.67 -7.44 26.67
N LEU A 114 18.41 -7.07 26.46
CA LEU A 114 17.27 -7.70 27.15
C LEU A 114 17.13 -9.18 26.78
N ILE A 115 17.53 -9.56 25.57
CA ILE A 115 17.54 -10.96 25.11
C ILE A 115 18.52 -11.78 25.95
N HIS A 116 19.73 -11.27 26.17
CA HIS A 116 20.72 -11.89 27.05
C HIS A 116 20.24 -11.96 28.50
N ALA A 117 19.46 -10.96 28.94
CA ALA A 117 18.83 -10.95 30.26
C ALA A 117 17.58 -11.85 30.37
N GLY A 118 17.25 -12.63 29.33
CA GLY A 118 16.08 -13.53 29.32
C GLY A 118 14.73 -12.81 29.31
N LYS A 119 14.71 -11.50 29.03
CA LYS A 119 13.49 -10.69 28.87
C LYS A 119 13.22 -10.59 27.37
N THR A 120 12.57 -11.60 26.82
CA THR A 120 12.29 -11.69 25.38
C THR A 120 11.41 -10.52 24.91
N VAL A 121 11.91 -9.77 23.94
CA VAL A 121 11.06 -9.05 22.99
C VAL A 121 11.07 -9.89 21.72
N ASP A 122 10.05 -10.74 21.56
CA ASP A 122 9.83 -11.51 20.34
C ASP A 122 9.75 -10.57 19.14
N TRP A 123 10.70 -10.69 18.23
CA TRP A 123 10.61 -10.17 16.86
C TRP A 123 10.60 -11.37 15.92
N VAL A 124 9.45 -12.03 15.84
CA VAL A 124 9.17 -13.03 14.81
C VAL A 124 8.90 -12.27 13.51
N HIS A 125 9.66 -12.56 12.46
CA HIS A 125 9.39 -12.19 11.07
C HIS A 125 8.39 -13.17 10.45
#